data_AF-A0A178J4H2-F1
#
_entry.id   AF-A0A178J4H2-F1
#
_cell.length_a   1.000
_cell.length_b   1.000
_cell.length_c   1.000
_cell.angle_alpha   90.00
_cell.angle_beta   90.00
_cell.angle_gamma   90.00
#
_symmetry.space_group_name_H-M   'P 1'
#
loop_
_entity.id
_entity.type
_entity.pdbx_description
1 polymer ?
#
loop_
_entity_poly.entity_id
_entity_poly.type
_entity_poly.pdbx_seq_one_letter_code
_entity_poly.pdbx_strand_id
1 'polypeptide(L)'
;MAVLKFKNGVIGNLLISDITPSPFSYEKTIDENKAFPISDVSYLQLFGTRKTLSFPEYTLYSTSEHESWFDEVRQTKLEKPRNSDPLYEEMKHFVDVVRTGSEPKVTLEDAISNLQVIEMIKRGA
;
A
#
# COMPACT_ATOMS: atom_id res chain seq x y z
N MET A 1 0.66 -11.68 12.88
CA MET A 1 1.22 -10.32 12.74
C MET A 1 2.70 -10.46 12.45
N ALA A 2 3.25 -9.68 11.53
CA ALA A 2 4.68 -9.69 11.21
C ALA A 2 5.24 -8.27 11.25
N VAL A 3 6.50 -8.14 11.71
CA VAL A 3 7.25 -6.88 11.70
C VAL A 3 8.40 -7.02 10.71
N LEU A 4 8.47 -6.10 9.75
CA LEU A 4 9.46 -6.11 8.68
C LEU A 4 10.42 -4.93 8.87
N LYS A 5 11.71 -5.17 8.68
CA LYS A 5 12.74 -4.11 8.59
C LYS A 5 13.26 -4.05 7.16
N PHE A 6 13.02 -2.94 6.49
CA PHE A 6 13.50 -2.70 5.13
C PHE A 6 14.99 -2.34 5.13
N LYS A 7 15.68 -2.55 4.00
CA LYS A 7 17.12 -2.25 3.85
C LYS A 7 17.45 -0.77 4.16
N ASN A 8 16.52 0.14 3.88
CA ASN A 8 16.65 1.57 4.16
C ASN A 8 16.36 1.96 5.62
N GLY A 9 16.08 0.99 6.49
CA GLY A 9 15.81 1.20 7.91
C GLY A 9 14.35 1.45 8.28
N VAL A 10 13.43 1.59 7.30
CA VAL A 10 11.99 1.68 7.56
C VAL A 10 11.50 0.41 8.26
N ILE A 11 10.56 0.56 9.19
CA ILE A 11 9.88 -0.54 9.85
C ILE A 11 8.42 -0.58 9.38
N GLY A 12 7.94 -1.76 9.00
CA GLY A 12 6.56 -2.00 8.61
C GLY A 12 5.91 -3.04 9.51
N ASN A 13 4.65 -2.82 9.87
CA ASN A 13 3.82 -3.81 10.56
C ASN A 13 2.77 -4.34 9.59
N LEU A 14 2.66 -5.67 9.51
CA LEU A 14 1.70 -6.36 8.65
C LEU A 14 0.77 -7.21 9.50
N LEU A 15 -0.53 -6.93 9.39
CA LEU A 15 -1.61 -7.70 9.99
C LEU A 15 -2.47 -8.27 8.85
N ILE A 16 -2.56 -9.60 8.80
CA ILE A 16 -3.37 -10.32 7.82
C ILE A 16 -4.31 -11.26 8.57
N SER A 17 -5.55 -11.32 8.12
CA SER A 17 -6.55 -12.29 8.56
C SER A 17 -7.49 -12.60 7.39
N ASP A 18 -7.86 -13.87 7.23
CA ASP A 18 -8.63 -14.36 6.09
C ASP A 18 -10.14 -14.08 6.23
N ILE A 19 -10.69 -14.31 7.43
CA ILE A 19 -12.14 -14.29 7.68
C ILE A 19 -12.60 -13.15 8.60
N THR A 20 -11.71 -12.22 8.96
CA THR A 20 -12.09 -11.13 9.86
C THR A 20 -13.02 -10.14 9.14
N PRO A 21 -14.22 -9.87 9.66
CA PRO A 21 -15.11 -8.85 9.10
C PRO A 21 -14.48 -7.46 9.32
N SER A 22 -13.81 -6.96 8.28
CA SER A 22 -13.04 -5.71 8.33
C SER A 22 -13.19 -4.94 7.01
N PRO A 23 -13.20 -3.59 7.07
CA PRO A 23 -13.13 -2.73 5.90
C PRO A 23 -11.66 -2.45 5.46
N PHE A 24 -10.67 -2.82 6.28
CA PHE A 24 -9.25 -2.51 6.05
C PHE A 24 -8.56 -3.52 5.12
N SER A 25 -8.82 -3.42 3.83
CA SER A 25 -8.19 -4.28 2.80
C SER A 25 -7.99 -3.52 1.50
N TYR A 26 -6.99 -3.93 0.71
CA TYR A 26 -6.73 -3.37 -0.62
C TYR A 26 -7.97 -3.51 -1.53
N GLU A 27 -8.51 -4.72 -1.62
CA GLU A 27 -9.56 -5.11 -2.56
C GLU A 27 -10.84 -4.28 -2.37
N LYS A 28 -11.17 -3.96 -1.12
CA LYS A 28 -12.37 -3.19 -0.77
C LYS A 28 -12.17 -1.67 -0.83
N THR A 29 -10.96 -1.16 -0.96
CA THR A 29 -10.68 0.29 -0.83
C THR A 29 -10.21 0.94 -2.12
N ILE A 30 -9.68 0.15 -3.06
CA ILE A 30 -9.11 0.63 -4.33
C ILE A 30 -10.10 0.57 -5.50
N ASP A 31 -11.22 -0.14 -5.33
CA ASP A 31 -12.23 -0.35 -6.38
C ASP A 31 -11.65 -1.02 -7.65
N GLU A 32 -10.64 -1.88 -7.47
CA GLU A 32 -10.05 -2.65 -8.58
C GLU A 32 -11.02 -3.72 -9.10
N ASN A 33 -11.66 -4.46 -8.20
CA ASN A 33 -12.54 -5.57 -8.56
C ASN A 33 -13.96 -5.32 -8.05
N LYS A 34 -14.88 -5.08 -8.99
CA LYS A 34 -16.30 -4.77 -8.75
C LYS A 34 -17.08 -5.89 -8.07
N ALA A 35 -16.52 -7.09 -7.92
CA ALA A 35 -17.11 -8.16 -7.12
C ALA A 35 -17.07 -7.86 -5.62
N PHE A 36 -16.17 -6.97 -5.17
CA PHE A 36 -16.04 -6.60 -3.77
C PHE A 36 -16.84 -5.33 -3.45
N PRO A 37 -17.50 -5.25 -2.28
CA PRO A 37 -18.12 -4.02 -1.82
C PRO A 37 -17.04 -2.98 -1.46
N ILE A 38 -17.24 -1.74 -1.93
CA ILE A 38 -16.33 -0.63 -1.66
C ILE A 38 -16.48 -0.15 -0.22
N SER A 39 -15.36 0.13 0.43
CA SER A 39 -15.22 0.71 1.76
C SER A 39 -14.43 2.01 1.66
N ASP A 40 -14.99 3.11 2.18
CA ASP A 40 -14.33 4.42 2.20
C ASP A 40 -13.44 4.56 3.45
N VAL A 41 -12.44 3.68 3.56
CA VAL A 41 -11.43 3.71 4.63
C VAL A 41 -10.04 3.53 4.04
N SER A 42 -9.02 3.98 4.77
CA SER A 42 -7.64 3.66 4.44
C SER A 42 -7.18 2.41 5.17
N TYR A 43 -6.46 1.53 4.46
CA TYR A 43 -5.90 0.29 5.02
C TYR A 43 -4.38 0.36 5.20
N LEU A 44 -3.72 1.38 4.62
CA LEU A 44 -2.27 1.58 4.69
C LEU A 44 -1.95 2.99 5.23
N GLN A 45 -1.04 3.04 6.20
CA GLN A 45 -0.50 4.28 6.76
C GLN A 45 1.01 4.33 6.52
N LEU A 46 1.49 5.42 5.95
CA LEU A 46 2.90 5.68 5.67
C LEU A 46 3.38 6.82 6.55
N PHE A 47 4.18 6.50 7.58
CA PHE A 47 4.70 7.48 8.53
C PHE A 47 6.07 7.99 8.07
N GLY A 48 6.08 9.21 7.52
CA GLY A 48 7.31 9.92 7.20
C GLY A 48 7.76 10.80 8.37
N THR A 49 8.98 11.33 8.27
CA THR A 49 9.57 12.20 9.32
C THR A 49 8.71 13.42 9.64
N ARG A 50 8.10 14.04 8.62
CA ARG A 50 7.33 15.29 8.78
C ARG A 50 5.83 15.12 8.62
N LYS A 51 5.41 14.05 7.94
CA LYS A 51 4.03 13.87 7.49
C LYS A 51 3.66 12.39 7.44
N THR A 52 2.39 12.10 7.66
CA THR A 52 1.82 10.77 7.47
C THR A 52 0.88 10.78 6.27
N LEU A 53 0.97 9.77 5.41
CA LEU A 53 0.03 9.58 4.31
C LEU A 53 -0.87 8.38 4.60
N SER A 54 -2.18 8.61 4.53
CA SER A 54 -3.22 7.58 4.62
C SER A 54 -3.70 7.20 3.22
N PHE A 55 -3.69 5.90 2.93
CA PHE A 55 -3.99 5.35 1.61
C PHE A 55 -5.11 4.29 1.67
N PRO A 56 -6.09 4.33 0.74
CA PRO A 56 -6.17 5.14 -0.48
C PRO A 56 -7.06 6.38 -0.38
N GLU A 57 -7.35 6.89 0.83
CA GLU A 57 -8.08 8.16 0.93
C GLU A 57 -7.25 9.35 0.41
N TYR A 58 -5.92 9.19 0.33
CA TYR A 58 -4.96 10.23 -0.03
C TYR A 58 -5.01 11.42 0.93
N THR A 59 -5.18 11.16 2.23
CA THR A 59 -5.14 12.17 3.28
C THR A 59 -3.72 12.30 3.84
N LEU A 60 -3.19 13.51 3.80
CA LEU A 60 -1.90 13.86 4.37
C LEU A 60 -2.10 14.51 5.74
N TYR A 61 -1.41 14.00 6.76
CA TYR A 61 -1.41 14.52 8.12
C TYR A 61 -0.08 15.20 8.40
N SER A 62 -0.13 16.39 9.01
CA SER A 62 1.06 17.17 9.40
C SER A 62 0.78 18.05 10.61
N THR A 63 1.81 18.38 11.40
CA THR A 63 1.73 19.37 12.48
C THR A 63 2.11 20.77 11.97
N SER A 64 2.13 21.76 12.88
CA SER A 64 2.70 23.08 12.60
C SER A 64 4.23 22.99 12.34
N GLU A 65 4.89 24.11 12.03
CA GLU A 65 6.34 24.13 11.78
C GLU A 65 7.17 23.68 13.00
N HIS A 66 6.56 23.67 14.18
CA HIS A 66 7.11 23.05 15.37
C HIS A 66 6.51 21.64 15.52
N GLU A 67 7.34 20.64 15.75
CA GLU A 67 6.91 19.25 15.95
C GLU A 67 6.68 19.01 17.46
N SER A 68 5.69 19.68 18.04
CA SER A 68 5.29 19.47 19.44
C SER A 68 4.16 18.46 19.56
N TRP A 69 4.16 17.71 20.66
CA TRP A 69 3.05 16.82 21.03
C TRP A 69 1.71 17.56 21.22
N PHE A 70 1.77 18.86 21.48
CA PHE A 70 0.59 19.70 21.70
C PHE A 70 0.08 20.37 20.41
N ASP A 71 0.79 20.22 19.29
CA ASP A 71 0.36 20.79 18.02
C ASP A 71 -0.85 20.03 17.46
N GLU A 72 -1.78 20.80 16.90
CA GLU A 72 -2.93 20.24 16.20
C GLU A 72 -2.48 19.53 14.92
N VAL A 73 -2.98 18.30 14.73
CA VAL A 73 -2.76 17.55 13.49
C VAL A 73 -3.68 18.10 12.41
N ARG A 74 -3.10 18.73 11.40
CA ARG A 74 -3.82 19.21 10.22
C ARG A 74 -3.97 18.10 9.20
N GLN A 75 -5.15 18.05 8.58
CA GLN A 75 -5.47 17.13 7.49
C GLN A 75 -5.52 17.88 6.17
N THR A 76 -4.87 17.35 5.15
CA THR A 76 -4.95 17.84 3.77
C THR A 76 -5.36 16.69 2.87
N LYS A 77 -6.55 16.76 2.27
CA LYS A 77 -6.97 15.82 1.24
C LYS A 77 -6.24 16.14 -0.05
N LEU A 78 -5.49 15.18 -0.58
CA LEU A 78 -4.85 15.31 -1.87
C LEU A 78 -5.84 14.90 -2.97
N GLU A 79 -5.64 15.45 -4.17
CA GLU A 79 -6.39 14.99 -5.34
C GLU A 79 -6.02 13.53 -5.63
N LYS A 80 -7.04 12.67 -5.73
CA LYS A 80 -6.82 11.28 -6.11
C LYS A 80 -6.24 11.25 -7.52
N PRO A 81 -5.22 10.43 -7.81
CA PRO A 81 -4.74 10.24 -9.17
C PRO A 81 -5.92 9.87 -10.09
N ARG A 82 -5.82 10.28 -11.37
CA ARG A 82 -6.85 10.00 -12.37
C ARG A 82 -7.23 8.52 -12.32
N ASN A 83 -8.52 8.21 -12.18
CA ASN A 83 -9.03 6.84 -12.18
C ASN A 83 -8.62 6.13 -13.48
N SER A 84 -7.55 5.36 -13.40
CA SER A 84 -7.28 4.25 -14.30
C SER A 84 -7.65 2.99 -13.55
N ASP A 85 -8.38 2.10 -14.20
CA ASP A 85 -8.63 0.75 -13.68
C ASP A 85 -7.26 0.06 -13.49
N PRO A 86 -6.84 -0.23 -12.24
CA PRO A 86 -5.50 -0.72 -11.97
C PRO A 86 -5.27 -2.09 -12.63
N LEU A 87 -6.27 -2.98 -12.61
CA LEU A 87 -6.19 -4.29 -13.26
C LEU A 87 -6.04 -4.14 -14.79
N TYR A 88 -6.75 -3.18 -15.39
CA TYR A 88 -6.57 -2.89 -16.82
C TYR A 88 -5.15 -2.42 -17.14
N GLU A 89 -4.59 -1.47 -16.36
CA GLU A 89 -3.24 -0.97 -16.60
C GLU A 89 -2.15 -2.03 -16.31
N GLU A 90 -2.37 -2.90 -15.33
CA GLU A 90 -1.50 -4.05 -15.07
C GLU A 90 -1.52 -5.06 -16.23
N MET A 91 -2.71 -5.41 -16.72
CA MET A 91 -2.85 -6.34 -17.84
C MET A 91 -2.27 -5.77 -19.14
N LYS A 92 -2.49 -4.48 -19.38
CA LYS A 92 -1.88 -3.77 -20.51
C LYS A 92 -0.35 -3.80 -20.43
N HIS A 93 0.22 -3.47 -19.26
CA HIS A 93 1.66 -3.56 -19.03
C HIS A 93 2.19 -4.98 -19.24
N PHE A 94 1.48 -6.00 -18.74
CA PHE A 94 1.85 -7.39 -18.95
C PHE A 94 1.90 -7.77 -20.44
N VAL A 95 0.88 -7.39 -21.21
CA VAL A 95 0.84 -7.63 -22.67
C VAL A 95 2.00 -6.91 -23.36
N ASP A 96 2.32 -5.68 -22.98
CA ASP A 96 3.44 -4.93 -23.54
C ASP A 96 4.77 -5.64 -23.26
N VAL A 97 5.06 -6.04 -22.01
CA VAL A 97 6.27 -6.80 -21.65
C VAL A 97 6.41 -8.06 -22.51
N VAL A 98 5.34 -8.85 -22.66
CA VAL A 98 5.38 -10.10 -23.43
C VAL A 98 5.59 -9.86 -24.93
N ARG A 99 5.01 -8.80 -25.48
CA ARG A 99 5.04 -8.55 -26.93
C ARG A 99 6.27 -7.78 -27.39
N THR A 100 6.71 -6.79 -26.62
CA THR A 100 7.76 -5.85 -27.03
C THR A 100 9.06 -6.05 -26.26
N GLY A 101 9.04 -6.84 -25.18
CA GLY A 101 10.19 -6.94 -24.27
C GLY A 101 10.38 -5.68 -23.43
N SER A 102 9.31 -4.90 -23.22
CA SER A 102 9.34 -3.76 -22.28
C SER A 102 9.82 -4.20 -20.89
N GLU A 103 10.52 -3.31 -20.18
CA GLU A 103 11.01 -3.61 -18.83
C GLU A 103 9.81 -3.82 -17.87
N PRO A 104 9.76 -4.94 -17.13
CA PRO A 104 8.68 -5.19 -16.20
C PRO A 104 8.78 -4.27 -14.99
N LYS A 105 7.65 -3.67 -14.57
CA LYS A 105 7.58 -2.86 -13.33
C LYS A 105 7.81 -3.69 -12.07
N VAL A 106 7.51 -4.99 -12.13
CA VAL A 106 7.78 -5.99 -11.09
C VAL A 106 8.60 -7.10 -11.73
N THR A 107 9.85 -7.21 -11.32
CA THR A 107 10.83 -8.15 -11.90
C THR A 107 10.70 -9.56 -11.33
N LEU A 108 11.41 -10.52 -11.92
CA LEU A 108 11.52 -11.87 -11.36
C LEU A 108 12.20 -11.83 -9.98
N GLU A 109 13.20 -10.97 -9.82
CA GLU A 109 13.93 -10.76 -8.58
C GLU A 109 13.02 -10.22 -7.47
N ASP A 110 12.10 -9.31 -7.81
CA ASP A 110 11.07 -8.83 -6.88
C ASP A 110 10.15 -9.96 -6.43
N ALA A 111 9.70 -10.80 -7.38
CA ALA A 111 8.84 -11.94 -7.07
C ALA A 111 9.54 -12.98 -6.17
N ILE A 112 10.80 -13.31 -6.47
CA ILE A 112 11.62 -14.22 -5.64
C ILE A 112 11.80 -13.63 -4.23
N SER A 113 12.11 -12.33 -4.14
CA SER A 113 12.28 -11.65 -2.86
C SER A 113 11.00 -11.68 -2.04
N ASN A 114 9.84 -11.47 -2.66
CA ASN A 114 8.54 -11.54 -1.99
C ASN A 114 8.25 -12.95 -1.45
N LEU A 115 8.51 -14.00 -2.25
CA LEU A 115 8.35 -15.39 -1.81
C LEU A 115 9.26 -15.73 -0.62
N GLN A 116 10.51 -15.25 -0.62
CA GLN A 116 11.42 -15.42 0.50
C GLN A 116 10.88 -14.76 1.77
N VAL A 117 10.32 -13.55 1.68
CA VAL A 117 9.69 -12.87 2.82
C VAL A 117 8.51 -13.67 3.37
N ILE A 118 7.63 -14.17 2.51
CA ILE A 118 6.48 -15.00 2.92
C ILE A 118 6.96 -16.26 3.65
N GLU A 119 7.96 -16.95 3.10
CA GLU A 119 8.52 -18.15 3.71
C GLU A 119 9.15 -17.85 5.09
N MET A 120 9.85 -16.72 5.22
CA MET A 120 10.40 -16.28 6.51
C MET A 120 9.32 -15.95 7.53
N ILE A 121 8.23 -15.28 7.11
CA ILE A 121 7.09 -15.00 7.99
C ILE A 121 6.48 -16.31 8.49
N LYS A 122 6.31 -17.31 7.61
CA LYS A 122 5.76 -18.63 7.99
C LYS A 122 6.65 -19.39 8.97
N ARG A 123 7.98 -19.27 8.85
CA ARG A 123 8.94 -19.95 9.74
C ARG A 123 9.10 -19.24 11.09
N GLY A 124 8.91 -17.93 11.14
CA GLY A 124 9.00 -17.13 12.37
C GLY A 124 7.71 -17.07 13.19
N ALA A 125 6.65 -17.73 12.72
CA ALA A 125 5.33 -17.81 13.37
C ALA A 125 5.23 -19.00 14.33
#